data_AF-A0A852WLY7-F1
#
_entry.id   AF-A0A852WLY7-F1
#
_cell.length_a   1.000
_cell.length_b   1.000
_cell.length_c   1.000
_cell.angle_alpha   90.00
_cell.angle_beta   90.00
_cell.angle_gamma   90.00
#
_symmetry.space_group_name_H-M   'P 1'
#
loop_
_entity.id
_entity.type
_entity.pdbx_description
1 polymer ?
#
loop_
_entity_poly.entity_id
_entity_poly.type
_entity_poly.pdbx_seq_one_letter_code
_entity_poly.pdbx_strand_id
1 'polypeptide(L)'
;MADLGLTAGTFHRYIYKPFKAGAFTKGTKGRVLALVKAAATAAADAKLLSNAMKNIQANPTLCNVLYQPMADLATHLAALKSDVTAGNLGSIDSAGSLVSGLLAKATSNGLSVTETTNTAGTSQG
;
A
#
# COMPACT_ATOMS: atom_id res chain seq x y z
N MET A 1 -13.90 -4.73 -0.09
CA MET A 1 -12.45 -4.42 -0.25
C MET A 1 -12.06 -3.13 0.47
N ALA A 2 -12.54 -2.91 1.70
CA ALA A 2 -12.20 -1.72 2.47
C ALA A 2 -10.70 -1.69 2.82
N ASP A 3 -10.13 -2.84 3.22
CA ASP A 3 -8.70 -2.95 3.53
C ASP A 3 -7.81 -2.60 2.33
N LEU A 4 -8.15 -3.08 1.13
CA LEU A 4 -7.39 -2.79 -0.10
C LEU A 4 -7.44 -1.30 -0.46
N GLY A 5 -8.63 -0.70 -0.39
CA GLY A 5 -8.84 0.72 -0.67
C GLY A 5 -8.16 1.62 0.36
N LEU A 6 -8.17 1.19 1.63
CA LEU A 6 -7.45 1.85 2.70
C LEU A 6 -5.95 1.80 2.45
N THR A 7 -5.39 0.61 2.19
CA THR A 7 -3.97 0.43 1.85
C THR A 7 -3.54 1.29 0.67
N ALA A 8 -4.30 1.30 -0.42
CA ALA A 8 -3.96 2.12 -1.58
C ALA A 8 -3.99 3.62 -1.25
N GLY A 9 -5.01 4.09 -0.51
CA GLY A 9 -5.13 5.50 -0.15
C GLY A 9 -4.05 5.96 0.84
N THR A 10 -3.77 5.18 1.88
CA THR A 10 -2.71 5.47 2.87
C THR A 10 -1.33 5.42 2.21
N PHE A 11 -1.05 4.41 1.39
CA PHE A 11 0.18 4.31 0.61
C PHE A 11 0.38 5.55 -0.28
N HIS A 12 -0.62 5.92 -1.09
CA HIS A 12 -0.51 7.08 -1.97
C HIS A 12 -0.29 8.38 -1.18
N ARG A 13 -0.98 8.56 -0.05
CA ARG A 13 -0.91 9.78 0.77
C ARG A 13 0.42 9.92 1.49
N TYR A 14 0.89 8.86 2.15
CA TYR A 14 1.98 8.94 3.13
C TYR A 14 3.31 8.36 2.64
N ILE A 15 3.30 7.62 1.53
CA ILE A 15 4.50 7.02 0.93
C ILE A 15 4.73 7.60 -0.46
N TYR A 16 3.79 7.42 -1.39
CA TYR A 16 4.03 7.75 -2.81
C TYR A 16 4.11 9.26 -3.07
N LYS A 17 3.17 10.07 -2.57
CA LYS A 17 3.21 11.53 -2.70
C LYS A 17 4.49 12.16 -2.11
N PRO A 18 4.91 11.87 -0.87
CA PRO A 18 6.17 12.40 -0.34
C PRO A 18 7.39 11.89 -1.11
N PHE A 19 7.35 10.67 -1.66
CA PHE A 19 8.39 10.17 -2.55
C PHE A 19 8.52 11.00 -3.82
N LYS A 20 7.42 11.23 -4.53
CA LYS A 20 7.40 12.07 -5.72
C LYS A 20 7.80 13.53 -5.43
N ALA A 21 7.55 14.02 -4.22
CA ALA A 21 7.98 15.33 -3.76
C ALA A 21 9.46 15.39 -3.30
N GLY A 22 10.20 14.27 -3.35
CA GLY A 22 11.61 14.22 -2.93
C GLY A 22 11.83 14.25 -1.41
N ALA A 23 10.79 14.02 -0.59
CA ALA A 23 10.87 14.13 0.86
C ALA A 23 11.85 13.13 1.50
N PHE A 24 12.20 12.04 0.80
CA PHE A 24 13.14 11.03 1.29
C PHE A 24 14.60 11.33 0.91
N THR A 25 14.86 12.33 0.06
CA THR A 25 16.20 12.73 -0.38
C THR A 25 17.02 13.27 0.79
N LYS A 26 18.29 12.87 0.88
CA LYS A 26 19.22 13.33 1.93
C LYS A 26 19.34 14.86 1.91
N GLY A 27 19.36 15.48 3.09
CA GLY A 27 19.42 16.95 3.25
C GLY A 27 18.07 17.67 3.25
N THR A 28 16.98 16.99 2.88
CA THR A 28 15.63 17.60 2.89
C THR A 28 15.10 17.79 4.31
N LYS A 29 14.61 18.99 4.62
CA LYS A 29 13.92 19.26 5.89
C LYS A 29 12.70 18.36 6.02
N GLY A 30 12.57 17.66 7.16
CA GLY A 30 11.46 16.74 7.41
C GLY A 30 11.66 15.32 6.88
N ARG A 31 12.83 14.98 6.31
CA ARG A 31 13.15 13.62 5.83
C ARG A 31 12.87 12.54 6.87
N VAL A 32 13.33 12.75 8.11
CA VAL A 32 13.14 11.78 9.20
C VAL A 32 11.66 11.56 9.49
N LEU A 33 10.86 12.63 9.54
CA LEU A 33 9.43 12.55 9.74
C LEU A 33 8.74 11.80 8.58
N ALA A 34 9.14 12.06 7.35
CA ALA A 34 8.64 11.35 6.18
C ALA A 34 8.97 9.85 6.25
N LEU A 35 10.22 9.49 6.60
CA LEU A 35 10.65 8.10 6.78
C LEU A 35 9.85 7.37 7.87
N VAL A 36 9.64 8.02 9.02
CA VAL A 36 8.85 7.45 10.13
C VAL A 36 7.40 7.23 9.70
N LYS A 37 6.78 8.22 9.04
CA LYS A 37 5.40 8.08 8.52
C LYS A 37 5.30 6.96 7.49
N ALA A 38 6.22 6.92 6.53
CA ALA A 38 6.24 5.89 5.51
C ALA A 38 6.41 4.48 6.11
N ALA A 39 7.33 4.31 7.06
CA ALA A 39 7.54 3.05 7.74
C ALA A 39 6.31 2.61 8.56
N ALA A 40 5.67 3.54 9.28
CA ALA A 40 4.46 3.27 10.04
C ALA A 40 3.29 2.87 9.13
N THR A 41 3.10 3.60 8.03
CA THR A 41 2.08 3.29 7.02
C THR A 41 2.33 1.93 6.37
N ALA A 42 3.56 1.64 5.96
CA ALA A 42 3.89 0.36 5.33
C ALA A 42 3.63 -0.84 6.25
N ALA A 43 3.93 -0.71 7.55
CA ALA A 43 3.62 -1.76 8.53
C ALA A 43 2.11 -1.96 8.71
N ALA A 44 1.33 -0.87 8.76
CA ALA A 44 -0.13 -0.94 8.85
C ALA A 44 -0.73 -1.57 7.57
N ASP A 45 -0.26 -1.15 6.41
CA ASP A 45 -0.73 -1.64 5.11
C ASP A 45 -0.41 -3.13 4.91
N ALA A 46 0.74 -3.62 5.37
CA ALA A 46 1.06 -5.05 5.35
C ALA A 46 0.07 -5.88 6.19
N LYS A 47 -0.41 -5.33 7.31
CA LYS A 47 -1.45 -5.97 8.14
C LYS A 47 -2.81 -5.97 7.45
N LEU A 48 -3.20 -4.85 6.83
CA LEU A 48 -4.44 -4.73 6.06
C LEU A 48 -4.46 -5.70 4.87
N LEU A 49 -3.37 -5.80 4.12
CA LEU A 49 -3.23 -6.78 3.03
C LEU A 49 -3.33 -8.21 3.53
N SER A 50 -2.75 -8.52 4.69
CA SER A 50 -2.89 -9.85 5.29
C SER A 50 -4.34 -10.20 5.63
N ASN A 51 -5.13 -9.22 6.09
CA ASN A 51 -6.56 -9.41 6.31
C ASN A 51 -7.32 -9.55 4.99
N ALA A 52 -7.01 -8.72 3.99
CA ALA A 52 -7.60 -8.79 2.66
C ALA A 52 -7.34 -10.14 1.98
N MET A 53 -6.12 -10.69 2.13
CA MET A 53 -5.74 -12.02 1.63
C MET A 53 -6.59 -13.12 2.26
N LYS A 54 -6.85 -13.08 3.57
CA LYS A 54 -7.74 -14.04 4.23
C LYS A 54 -9.18 -13.94 3.72
N ASN A 55 -9.66 -12.73 3.45
CA ASN A 55 -11.02 -12.51 2.94
C ASN A 55 -11.19 -13.08 1.52
N ILE A 56 -10.18 -12.93 0.65
CA ILE A 56 -10.28 -13.48 -0.72
C ILE A 56 -10.10 -15.00 -0.78
N GLN A 57 -9.50 -15.64 0.24
CA GLN A 57 -9.37 -17.11 0.26
C GLN A 57 -10.72 -17.83 0.28
N ALA A 58 -11.79 -17.18 0.77
CA ALA A 58 -13.14 -17.72 0.71
C ALA A 58 -13.72 -17.74 -0.72
N ASN A 59 -13.09 -17.06 -1.68
CA ASN A 59 -13.53 -17.00 -3.08
C ASN A 59 -12.38 -17.45 -4.01
N PRO A 60 -12.46 -18.66 -4.63
CA PRO A 60 -11.35 -19.22 -5.41
C PRO A 60 -10.98 -18.37 -6.63
N THR A 61 -11.94 -17.72 -7.28
CA THR A 61 -11.67 -16.82 -8.42
C THR A 61 -10.83 -15.62 -7.98
N LEU A 62 -11.20 -14.98 -6.88
CA LEU A 62 -10.47 -13.83 -6.35
C LEU A 62 -9.11 -14.24 -5.78
N CYS A 63 -9.05 -15.38 -5.08
CA CYS A 63 -7.81 -15.92 -4.54
C CYS A 63 -6.77 -16.15 -5.65
N ASN A 64 -7.16 -16.81 -6.73
CA ASN A 64 -6.27 -17.10 -7.86
C ASN A 64 -5.71 -15.85 -8.55
N VAL A 65 -6.45 -14.73 -8.53
CA VAL A 65 -6.06 -13.52 -9.26
C VAL A 65 -5.37 -12.48 -8.38
N LEU A 66 -5.80 -12.36 -7.12
CA LEU A 66 -5.41 -11.23 -6.25
C LEU A 66 -4.44 -11.62 -5.14
N TYR A 67 -4.35 -12.90 -4.76
CA TYR A 67 -3.51 -13.33 -3.64
C TYR A 67 -2.03 -13.05 -3.89
N GLN A 68 -1.49 -13.47 -5.04
CA GLN A 68 -0.07 -13.25 -5.36
C GLN A 68 0.27 -11.75 -5.44
N PRO A 69 -0.48 -10.90 -6.18
CA PRO A 69 -0.23 -9.46 -6.19
C PRO A 69 -0.29 -8.79 -4.80
N MET A 70 -1.21 -9.24 -3.92
CA MET A 70 -1.27 -8.75 -2.54
C MET A 70 -0.05 -9.19 -1.72
N ALA A 71 0.39 -10.44 -1.87
CA ALA A 71 1.54 -10.98 -1.17
C ALA A 71 2.85 -10.29 -1.60
N ASP A 72 3.01 -10.02 -2.90
CA ASP A 72 4.14 -9.27 -3.44
C ASP A 72 4.18 -7.84 -2.90
N LEU A 73 3.02 -7.17 -2.83
CA LEU A 73 2.92 -5.84 -2.25
C LEU A 73 3.24 -5.86 -0.75
N ALA A 74 2.72 -6.82 0.01
CA ALA A 74 3.01 -6.96 1.43
C ALA A 74 4.51 -7.17 1.69
N THR A 75 5.17 -7.95 0.83
CA THR A 75 6.62 -8.19 0.88
C THR A 75 7.40 -6.91 0.59
N HIS A 76 7.01 -6.15 -0.43
CA HIS A 76 7.60 -4.83 -0.72
C HIS A 76 7.42 -3.86 0.44
N LEU A 77 6.23 -3.80 1.06
CA LEU A 77 5.96 -2.91 2.19
C LEU A 77 6.79 -3.31 3.43
N ALA A 78 6.98 -4.61 3.68
CA ALA A 78 7.84 -5.10 4.74
C ALA A 78 9.31 -4.72 4.51
N ALA A 79 9.79 -4.82 3.26
CA ALA A 79 11.14 -4.42 2.87
C ALA A 79 11.32 -2.89 2.83
N LEU A 80 10.23 -2.14 2.60
CA LEU A 80 10.24 -0.69 2.37
C LEU A 80 11.01 0.05 3.45
N LYS A 81 10.78 -0.28 4.73
CA LYS A 81 11.48 0.36 5.85
C LYS A 81 13.01 0.25 5.69
N SER A 82 13.50 -0.95 5.42
CA SER A 82 14.94 -1.18 5.21
C SER A 82 15.43 -0.39 4.00
N ASP A 83 14.73 -0.49 2.88
CA ASP A 83 15.09 0.18 1.63
C ASP A 83 15.14 1.71 1.76
N VAL A 84 14.10 2.34 2.31
CA VAL A 84 14.04 3.80 2.42
C VAL A 84 15.06 4.35 3.41
N THR A 85 15.39 3.59 4.45
CA THR A 85 16.45 3.97 5.40
C THR A 85 17.84 3.81 4.78
N ALA A 86 18.05 2.78 3.94
CA ALA A 86 19.25 2.59 3.13
C ALA A 86 19.36 3.59 1.95
N GLY A 87 18.28 4.30 1.62
CA GLY A 87 18.22 5.23 0.50
C GLY A 87 17.86 4.59 -0.84
N ASN A 88 17.46 3.32 -0.84
CA ASN A 88 16.88 2.64 -2.00
C ASN A 88 15.43 3.12 -2.20
N LEU A 89 15.25 4.30 -2.77
CA LEU A 89 13.92 4.87 -2.99
C LEU A 89 13.18 4.22 -4.17
N GLY A 90 13.87 3.43 -5.00
CA GLY A 90 13.26 2.72 -6.13
C GLY A 90 12.20 1.71 -5.71
N SER A 91 12.31 1.14 -4.50
CA SER A 91 11.30 0.22 -3.97
C SER A 91 9.94 0.89 -3.73
N ILE A 92 9.90 2.20 -3.49
CA ILE A 92 8.65 2.96 -3.37
C ILE A 92 7.93 3.04 -4.73
N ASP A 93 8.68 3.23 -5.82
CA ASP A 93 8.10 3.31 -7.16
C ASP A 93 7.57 1.96 -7.64
N SER A 94 8.34 0.88 -7.39
CA SER A 94 7.89 -0.50 -7.62
C SER A 94 6.62 -0.82 -6.83
N ALA A 95 6.57 -0.44 -5.53
CA ALA A 95 5.39 -0.62 -4.71
C ALA A 95 4.18 0.17 -5.25
N GLY A 96 4.38 1.40 -5.75
CA GLY A 96 3.30 2.18 -6.36
C GLY A 96 2.74 1.56 -7.65
N SER A 97 3.61 0.95 -8.44
CA SER A 97 3.20 0.19 -9.64
C SER A 97 2.39 -1.06 -9.25
N LEU A 98 2.81 -1.78 -8.20
CA LEU A 98 2.07 -2.92 -7.67
C LEU A 98 0.70 -2.52 -7.12
N VAL A 99 0.61 -1.43 -6.35
CA VAL A 99 -0.68 -0.90 -5.85
C VAL A 99 -1.62 -0.60 -7.01
N SER A 100 -1.14 0.12 -8.03
CA SER A 100 -1.94 0.48 -9.20
C SER A 100 -2.41 -0.76 -9.98
N GLY A 101 -1.50 -1.72 -10.20
CA GLY A 101 -1.83 -2.98 -10.87
C GLY A 101 -2.81 -3.85 -10.08
N LEU A 102 -2.69 -3.88 -8.76
CA LEU A 102 -3.59 -4.60 -7.85
C LEU A 102 -5.00 -3.99 -7.86
N LEU A 103 -5.12 -2.66 -7.82
CA LEU A 103 -6.41 -1.96 -7.95
C LEU A 103 -7.07 -2.25 -9.30
N ALA A 104 -6.30 -2.16 -10.39
CA ALA A 104 -6.81 -2.47 -11.73
C ALA A 104 -7.31 -3.92 -11.82
N LYS A 105 -6.54 -4.89 -11.30
CA LYS A 105 -6.96 -6.30 -11.23
C LYS A 105 -8.21 -6.48 -10.39
N ALA A 106 -8.30 -5.84 -9.23
CA ALA A 106 -9.48 -5.94 -8.37
C ALA A 106 -10.74 -5.44 -9.09
N THR A 107 -10.67 -4.25 -9.69
CA THR A 107 -11.77 -3.66 -10.45
C THR A 107 -12.18 -4.52 -11.65
N SER A 108 -11.22 -5.04 -12.41
CA SER A 108 -11.50 -5.94 -13.55
C SER A 108 -12.14 -7.27 -13.14
N ASN A 109 -12.00 -7.67 -11.88
CA ASN A 109 -12.67 -8.86 -11.31
C ASN A 109 -13.95 -8.50 -10.55
N GLY A 110 -14.54 -7.33 -10.82
CA GLY A 110 -15.83 -6.91 -10.27
C GLY A 110 -15.79 -6.40 -8.84
N LEU A 111 -14.61 -6.14 -8.28
CA LEU A 111 -14.49 -5.55 -6.95
C LEU A 111 -14.43 -4.03 -7.04
N SER A 112 -15.44 -3.36 -6.49
CA SER A 112 -15.39 -1.92 -6.27
C SER A 112 -14.38 -1.61 -5.17
N VAL A 113 -13.23 -1.04 -5.54
CA VAL A 113 -12.22 -0.55 -4.62
C VAL A 113 -12.13 0.96 -4.74
N THR A 114 -12.43 1.65 -3.65
CA THR A 114 -12.26 3.10 -3.56
C THR A 114 -11.09 3.40 -2.65
N GLU A 115 -10.11 4.16 -3.14
CA GLU A 115 -9.00 4.62 -2.32
C GLU A 115 -9.52 5.52 -1.19
N THR A 116 -9.10 5.24 0.03
CA THR A 116 -9.46 6.05 1.20
C THR A 116 -8.30 6.13 2.16
N THR A 117 -8.15 7.25 2.85
CA THR A 117 -7.22 7.38 3.99
C THR A 117 -7.96 7.31 5.32
N ASN A 118 -9.27 7.08 5.31
CA ASN A 118 -10.09 7.03 6.51
C ASN A 118 -10.01 5.64 7.13
N THR A 119 -9.33 5.53 8.27
CA THR A 119 -9.24 4.30 9.07
C THR A 119 -10.50 4.02 9.88
N ALA A 120 -11.45 4.96 9.96
CA ALA A 120 -12.77 4.70 10.51
C ALA A 120 -13.59 3.93 9.46
N GLY A 121 -13.81 2.65 9.69
CA GLY A 121 -14.86 1.91 8.99
C GLY A 121 -16.19 2.66 9.12
N THR A 122 -16.93 2.71 8.01
CA THR A 122 -18.35 3.12 7.92
C THR A 122 -18.71 4.51 8.46
N SER A 123 -18.83 5.49 7.57
CA SER A 123 -19.93 6.46 7.61
C SER A 123 -20.13 7.15 6.25
N GLN A 124 -20.95 6.51 5.42
CA GLN A 124 -21.83 7.11 4.42
C GLN A 124 -23.01 6.13 4.42
N GLY A 125 -24.10 6.38 5.14
CA GLY A 125 -25.15 7.32 4.74
C GLY A 125 -26.34 6.48 4.30
#